data_AF-A0A2D5ZTT2-F1
#
_entry.id   AF-A0A2D5ZTT2-F1
#
_cell.length_a   1.000
_cell.length_b   1.000
_cell.length_c   1.000
_cell.angle_alpha   90.00
_cell.angle_beta   90.00
_cell.angle_gamma   90.00
#
_symmetry.space_group_name_H-M   'P 1'
#
loop_
_entity.id
_entity.type
_entity.pdbx_description
1 polymer ?
#
loop_
_entity_poly.entity_id
_entity_poly.type
_entity_poly.pdbx_seq_one_letter_code
_entity_poly.pdbx_strand_id
1 'polypeptide(L)'
;MKALMAFLLIASTPSVWAIETVCKHSVETGRDSVRTNSPVFSDSHDGEVYSAQRRSGGYQVRRHFQDHFAESELLWTSAERIYKLQASNDTLWLLTKSHLLAFEIETKTIRSRYATTTETLTRPHQRAHSFFIQDDMAYVAHGSLGVSQIDLNTGDIVKTSSFGMHQSNGHVSKATDILALSDREFLVLAESVTLSRMAPFAFNGLVKGQTTDLQATSWHEYNRAHAGVIAYARFKKFNDEILINNVGTFHRIKLEKLAQSDRSIIPRYHSLNETDRQVYRDLIGDFTVVDGRIVVCAQVVRVDRDSQNSSYSTETLRLQ
;
A
#
# COMPACT_ATOMS: atom_id res chain seq x y z
N MET A 1 -37.23 18.01 35.89
CA MET A 1 -35.81 17.66 36.13
C MET A 1 -35.38 16.69 35.05
N LYS A 2 -34.62 17.16 34.05
CA LYS A 2 -34.06 16.33 32.97
C LYS A 2 -32.64 15.95 33.39
N ALA A 3 -32.42 14.67 33.72
CA ALA A 3 -31.09 14.15 33.98
C ALA A 3 -30.34 14.03 32.65
N LEU A 4 -29.36 14.92 32.45
CA LEU A 4 -28.45 14.90 31.33
C LEU A 4 -27.42 13.79 31.58
N MET A 5 -27.62 12.64 30.94
CA MET A 5 -26.69 11.51 31.00
C MET A 5 -25.53 11.82 30.05
N ALA A 6 -24.52 12.51 30.57
CA ALA A 6 -23.24 12.70 29.89
C ALA A 6 -22.47 11.38 29.90
N PHE A 7 -22.60 10.59 28.83
CA PHE A 7 -21.65 9.53 28.54
C PHE A 7 -20.31 10.19 28.19
N LEU A 8 -19.40 10.24 29.17
CA LEU A 8 -17.99 10.45 28.91
C LEU A 8 -17.46 9.22 28.15
N LEU A 9 -17.43 9.32 26.82
CA LEU A 9 -16.62 8.48 25.96
C LEU A 9 -15.14 8.87 26.14
N ILE A 10 -14.53 8.46 27.25
CA ILE A 10 -13.08 8.32 27.33
C ILE A 10 -12.77 6.86 26.99
N ALA A 11 -12.80 6.53 25.69
CA ALA A 11 -12.18 5.30 25.20
C ALA A 11 -10.82 5.69 24.63
N SER A 12 -9.79 5.61 25.48
CA SER A 12 -8.39 5.65 25.04
C SER A 12 -8.13 4.44 24.14
N THR A 13 -8.13 4.65 22.83
CA THR A 13 -7.88 3.62 21.79
C THR A 13 -6.47 3.02 21.99
N PRO A 14 -6.36 1.78 22.50
CA PRO A 14 -5.08 1.18 22.86
C PRO A 14 -4.20 0.91 21.62
N SER A 15 -4.83 0.59 20.50
CA SER A 15 -4.30 0.09 19.21
C SER A 15 -3.13 0.83 18.55
N VAL A 16 -2.75 2.03 19.00
CA VAL A 16 -1.88 2.93 18.22
C VAL A 16 -0.38 2.81 18.52
N TRP A 17 -0.01 2.24 19.66
CA TRP A 17 1.40 2.16 20.07
C TRP A 17 2.20 1.08 19.34
N ALA A 18 1.56 0.00 18.90
CA ALA A 18 2.27 -1.10 18.24
C ALA A 18 2.91 -0.67 16.90
N ILE A 19 2.28 0.27 16.19
CA ILE A 19 2.79 0.81 14.92
C ILE A 19 4.01 1.71 15.14
N GLU A 20 4.16 2.35 16.30
CA GLU A 20 5.35 3.15 16.63
C GLU A 20 6.63 2.33 16.59
N THR A 21 6.58 1.10 17.10
CA THR A 21 7.71 0.16 17.06
C THR A 21 8.05 -0.26 15.63
N VAL A 22 7.07 -0.35 14.73
CA VAL A 22 7.32 -0.62 13.30
C VAL A 22 7.99 0.60 12.64
N CYS A 23 7.48 1.80 12.90
CA CYS A 23 7.99 3.01 12.28
C CYS A 23 9.42 3.34 12.71
N LYS A 24 9.81 3.05 13.96
CA LYS A 24 11.18 3.26 14.47
C LYS A 24 12.28 2.67 13.58
N HIS A 25 12.02 1.53 12.95
CA HIS A 25 12.99 0.84 12.09
C HIS A 25 12.84 1.16 10.59
N SER A 26 11.98 2.11 10.24
CA SER A 26 11.67 2.43 8.83
C SER A 26 12.72 3.32 8.17
N VAL A 27 13.61 3.93 8.94
CA VAL A 27 14.73 4.74 8.45
C VAL A 27 16.00 4.29 9.16
N GLU A 28 17.02 3.97 8.38
CA GLU A 28 18.36 3.67 8.84
C GLU A 28 19.29 4.79 8.37
N THR A 29 19.96 5.46 9.31
CA THR A 29 20.96 6.49 9.02
C THR A 29 22.35 5.88 9.09
N GLY A 30 23.02 5.80 7.93
CA GLY A 30 24.46 5.54 7.84
C GLY A 30 25.26 6.85 7.82
N ARG A 31 26.59 6.73 7.80
CA ARG A 31 27.51 7.88 7.77
C ARG A 31 27.24 8.84 6.61
N ASP A 32 26.94 8.30 5.42
CA ASP A 32 26.77 9.06 4.17
C ASP A 32 25.45 8.76 3.44
N SER A 33 24.53 8.01 4.06
CA SER A 33 23.26 7.67 3.40
C SER A 33 22.13 7.48 4.39
N VAL A 34 20.93 7.85 3.93
CA VAL A 34 19.69 7.54 4.63
C VAL A 34 18.94 6.52 3.82
N ARG A 35 18.61 5.39 4.45
CA ARG A 35 17.92 4.28 3.81
C ARG A 35 16.53 4.13 4.41
N THR A 36 15.51 4.14 3.56
CA THR A 36 14.14 3.87 3.97
C THR A 36 13.81 2.38 3.81
N ASN A 37 13.50 1.70 4.91
CA ASN A 37 12.96 0.35 4.94
C ASN A 37 11.45 0.42 5.19
N SER A 38 10.73 0.87 4.17
CA SER A 38 9.28 1.06 4.21
C SER A 38 8.56 -0.22 4.64
N PRO A 39 7.79 -0.19 5.74
CA PRO A 39 6.97 -1.31 6.13
C PRO A 39 5.78 -1.47 5.17
N VAL A 40 5.30 -2.71 5.09
CA VAL A 40 3.98 -3.03 4.53
C VAL A 40 3.09 -3.52 5.65
N PHE A 41 1.80 -3.20 5.61
CA PHE A 41 0.85 -3.49 6.67
C PHE A 41 -0.33 -4.31 6.17
N SER A 42 -0.87 -5.14 7.06
CA SER A 42 -2.23 -5.67 6.96
C SER A 42 -2.91 -5.59 8.31
N ASP A 43 -4.18 -5.24 8.30
CA ASP A 43 -5.10 -5.37 9.42
C ASP A 43 -5.88 -6.70 9.29
N SER A 44 -6.27 -7.30 10.42
CA SER A 44 -7.23 -8.41 10.47
C SER A 44 -8.57 -7.96 11.04
N HIS A 45 -9.60 -8.79 10.88
CA HIS A 45 -10.93 -8.51 11.43
C HIS A 45 -10.93 -8.41 12.96
N ASP A 46 -10.06 -9.17 13.62
CA ASP A 46 -9.92 -9.20 15.08
C ASP A 46 -9.06 -8.04 15.62
N GLY A 47 -8.78 -7.04 14.78
CA GLY A 47 -8.04 -5.84 15.15
C GLY A 47 -6.52 -6.01 15.16
N GLU A 48 -6.00 -7.19 14.84
CA GLU A 48 -4.55 -7.40 14.82
C GLU A 48 -3.91 -6.70 13.65
N VAL A 49 -2.66 -6.26 13.84
CA VAL A 49 -1.87 -5.67 12.77
C VAL A 49 -0.69 -6.58 12.47
N TYR A 50 -0.48 -6.82 11.18
CA TYR A 50 0.64 -7.55 10.64
C TYR A 50 1.54 -6.58 9.89
N SER A 51 2.85 -6.75 10.02
CA SER A 51 3.81 -5.95 9.27
C SER A 51 4.90 -6.81 8.67
N ALA A 52 5.40 -6.42 7.49
CA ALA A 52 6.65 -6.94 6.96
C ALA A 52 7.61 -5.79 6.68
N GLN A 53 8.85 -5.94 7.13
CA GLN A 53 9.88 -4.92 7.02
C GLN A 53 11.26 -5.55 6.94
N ARG A 54 12.16 -4.93 6.18
CA ARG A 54 13.56 -5.34 6.15
C ARG A 54 14.24 -4.98 7.48
N ARG A 55 14.90 -5.95 8.10
CA ARG A 55 15.77 -5.80 9.27
C ARG A 55 17.09 -6.54 9.04
N SER A 56 17.95 -6.57 10.06
CA SER A 56 19.14 -7.44 10.05
C SER A 56 18.72 -8.89 9.78
N GLY A 57 19.36 -9.54 8.80
CA GLY A 57 19.09 -10.92 8.42
C GLY A 57 17.98 -11.15 7.39
N GLY A 58 17.17 -10.13 7.01
CA GLY A 58 16.14 -10.30 5.97
C GLY A 58 14.86 -9.49 6.21
N TYR A 59 13.79 -9.84 5.51
CA TYR A 59 12.45 -9.32 5.77
C TYR A 59 11.82 -10.12 6.91
N GLN A 60 11.42 -9.43 7.97
CA GLN A 60 10.74 -10.02 9.11
C GLN A 60 9.24 -9.74 9.00
N VAL A 61 8.43 -10.81 9.12
CA VAL A 61 6.97 -10.74 9.23
C VAL A 61 6.62 -10.86 10.70
N ARG A 62 5.87 -9.88 11.21
CA ARG A 62 5.53 -9.78 12.64
C ARG A 62 4.04 -9.53 12.84
N ARG A 63 3.50 -10.12 13.91
CA ARG A 63 2.16 -9.87 14.44
C ARG A 63 2.25 -8.88 15.60
N HIS A 64 1.31 -7.95 15.65
CA HIS A 64 1.23 -6.89 16.64
C HIS A 64 -0.11 -6.97 17.35
N PHE A 65 -0.07 -7.17 18.66
CA PHE A 65 -1.28 -7.34 19.47
C PHE A 65 -1.88 -6.01 19.86
N GLN A 66 -3.21 -5.94 19.77
CA GLN A 66 -3.98 -4.73 20.05
C GLN A 66 -4.07 -4.36 21.53
N ASP A 67 -3.72 -5.28 22.45
CA ASP A 67 -3.84 -5.04 23.89
C ASP A 67 -2.48 -4.97 24.61
N HIS A 68 -1.39 -5.42 23.98
CA HIS A 68 -0.06 -5.58 24.59
C HIS A 68 1.02 -4.92 23.73
N PHE A 69 1.06 -3.59 23.84
CA PHE A 69 1.65 -2.62 22.92
C PHE A 69 3.17 -2.61 22.71
N ALA A 70 3.92 -3.33 23.54
CA ALA A 70 5.37 -3.45 23.41
C ALA A 70 5.81 -4.77 22.78
N GLU A 71 4.88 -5.73 22.63
CA GLU A 71 5.19 -7.08 22.21
C GLU A 71 4.71 -7.30 20.77
N SER A 72 5.67 -7.57 19.92
CA SER A 72 5.42 -8.03 18.56
C SER A 72 6.01 -9.42 18.42
N GLU A 73 5.22 -10.36 17.97
CA GLU A 73 5.65 -11.73 17.73
C GLU A 73 6.34 -11.81 16.36
N LEU A 74 7.56 -12.35 16.31
CA LEU A 74 8.18 -12.72 15.05
C LEU A 74 7.51 -14.00 14.53
N LEU A 75 6.82 -13.89 13.40
CA LEU A 75 6.18 -15.04 12.77
C LEU A 75 7.13 -15.75 11.81
N TRP A 76 7.84 -14.97 10.99
CA TRP A 76 8.66 -15.53 9.90
C TRP A 76 9.76 -14.57 9.47
N THR A 77 10.84 -15.11 8.89
CA THR A 77 11.92 -14.35 8.26
C THR A 77 12.13 -14.86 6.84
N SER A 78 12.26 -13.94 5.89
CA SER A 78 12.49 -14.23 4.48
C SER A 78 13.71 -13.48 3.95
N ALA A 79 14.50 -14.13 3.10
CA ALA A 79 15.52 -13.44 2.31
C ALA A 79 14.89 -12.58 1.20
N GLU A 80 13.70 -12.97 0.72
CA GLU A 80 12.97 -12.24 -0.31
C GLU A 80 12.21 -11.04 0.24
N ARG A 81 12.08 -10.01 -0.60
CA ARG A 81 11.24 -8.85 -0.28
C ARG A 81 9.76 -9.24 -0.26
N ILE A 82 9.08 -8.81 0.80
CA ILE A 82 7.63 -8.82 0.90
C ILE A 82 7.11 -7.48 0.38
N TYR A 83 6.23 -7.52 -0.63
CA TYR A 83 5.68 -6.34 -1.30
C TYR A 83 4.30 -5.94 -0.79
N LYS A 84 3.53 -6.91 -0.29
CA LYS A 84 2.18 -6.72 0.27
C LYS A 84 1.85 -7.85 1.24
N LEU A 85 0.98 -7.54 2.21
CA LEU A 85 0.39 -8.47 3.16
C LEU A 85 -1.14 -8.36 3.08
N GLN A 86 -1.83 -9.47 3.33
CA GLN A 86 -3.27 -9.48 3.63
C GLN A 86 -3.57 -10.61 4.61
N ALA A 87 -4.14 -10.31 5.77
CA ALA A 87 -4.62 -11.29 6.72
C ALA A 87 -6.06 -11.69 6.36
N SER A 88 -6.36 -12.99 6.41
CA SER A 88 -7.72 -13.53 6.24
C SER A 88 -7.83 -14.84 7.02
N ASN A 89 -8.72 -14.87 8.02
CA ASN A 89 -8.85 -15.98 8.96
C ASN A 89 -7.47 -16.37 9.54
N ASP A 90 -7.15 -17.67 9.59
CA ASP A 90 -5.87 -18.19 10.09
C ASP A 90 -4.71 -18.12 9.08
N THR A 91 -4.91 -17.41 7.96
CA THR A 91 -3.89 -17.27 6.90
C THR A 91 -3.42 -15.83 6.75
N LEU A 92 -2.12 -15.65 6.79
CA LEU A 92 -1.45 -14.43 6.38
C LEU A 92 -0.89 -14.62 4.96
N TRP A 93 -1.43 -13.85 4.02
CA TRP A 93 -0.99 -13.90 2.64
C TRP A 93 0.18 -12.94 2.41
N LEU A 94 1.26 -13.47 1.82
CA LEU A 94 2.52 -12.75 1.62
C LEU A 94 2.84 -12.67 0.12
N LEU A 95 3.00 -11.46 -0.42
CA LEU A 95 3.41 -11.29 -1.81
C LEU A 95 4.91 -11.06 -1.93
N THR A 96 5.60 -11.91 -2.72
CA THR A 96 6.99 -11.70 -3.13
C THR A 96 7.07 -11.20 -4.58
N LYS A 97 8.26 -11.24 -5.20
CA LYS A 97 8.46 -10.73 -6.59
C LYS A 97 7.59 -11.47 -7.61
N SER A 98 7.36 -12.76 -7.40
CA SER A 98 6.73 -13.66 -8.38
C SER A 98 5.83 -14.73 -7.75
N HIS A 99 5.61 -14.66 -6.44
CA HIS A 99 4.80 -15.64 -5.73
C HIS A 99 3.88 -14.97 -4.73
N LEU A 100 2.68 -15.54 -4.60
CA LEU A 100 1.79 -15.35 -3.45
C LEU A 100 1.95 -16.57 -2.53
N LEU A 101 2.21 -16.32 -1.25
CA LEU A 101 2.43 -17.36 -0.25
C LEU A 101 1.26 -17.37 0.75
N ALA A 102 0.72 -18.55 1.02
CA ALA A 102 -0.23 -18.76 2.12
C ALA A 102 0.55 -19.16 3.38
N PHE A 103 0.70 -18.26 4.33
CA PHE A 103 1.36 -18.52 5.62
C PHE A 103 0.30 -18.81 6.68
N GLU A 104 0.34 -19.98 7.29
CA GLU A 104 -0.52 -20.32 8.42
C GLU A 104 0.02 -19.71 9.70
N ILE A 105 -0.80 -18.88 10.35
CA ILE A 105 -0.38 -18.04 11.48
C ILE A 105 -0.03 -18.89 12.71
N GLU A 106 -0.86 -19.89 13.03
CA GLU A 106 -0.70 -20.73 14.22
C GLU A 106 0.54 -21.64 14.12
N THR A 107 0.66 -22.38 13.02
CA THR A 107 1.78 -23.32 12.82
C THR A 107 3.07 -22.61 12.40
N LYS A 108 2.98 -21.35 11.97
CA LYS A 108 4.08 -20.53 11.44
C LYS A 108 4.76 -21.15 10.22
N THR A 109 3.98 -21.79 9.35
CA THR A 109 4.48 -22.48 8.15
C THR A 109 3.88 -21.91 6.87
N ILE A 110 4.62 -22.05 5.76
CA ILE A 110 4.10 -21.76 4.43
C ILE A 110 3.36 -23.01 3.94
N ARG A 111 2.03 -22.95 3.86
CA ARG A 111 1.18 -24.05 3.37
C ARG A 111 1.24 -24.19 1.85
N SER A 112 1.15 -23.06 1.15
CA SER A 112 1.04 -23.02 -0.31
C SER A 112 1.87 -21.89 -0.91
N ARG A 113 2.28 -22.09 -2.17
CA ARG A 113 3.00 -21.12 -2.99
C ARG A 113 2.39 -21.09 -4.37
N TYR A 114 1.91 -19.92 -4.77
CA TYR A 114 1.23 -19.69 -6.04
C TYR A 114 2.10 -18.80 -6.93
N ALA A 115 2.38 -19.23 -8.16
CA ALA A 115 3.05 -18.37 -9.13
C ALA A 115 2.12 -17.22 -9.52
N THR A 116 2.63 -15.99 -9.58
CA THR A 116 1.81 -14.82 -9.91
C THR A 116 1.76 -14.51 -11.41
N THR A 117 2.62 -15.15 -12.20
CA THR A 117 2.64 -15.08 -13.65
C THR A 117 3.22 -16.38 -14.25
N THR A 118 2.83 -16.69 -15.48
CA THR A 118 3.48 -17.73 -16.31
C THR A 118 4.64 -17.17 -17.12
N GLU A 119 4.79 -15.85 -17.18
CA GLU A 119 5.82 -15.18 -17.96
C GLU A 119 7.15 -15.10 -17.21
N THR A 120 8.26 -15.15 -17.98
CA THR A 120 9.58 -14.90 -17.42
C THR A 120 9.77 -13.41 -17.15
N LEU A 121 10.11 -13.07 -15.90
CA LEU A 121 10.32 -11.69 -15.45
C LEU A 121 11.68 -11.14 -15.91
N THR A 122 11.70 -10.55 -17.10
CA THR A 122 12.93 -9.99 -17.72
C THR A 122 13.23 -8.56 -17.29
N ARG A 123 12.23 -7.80 -16.84
CA ARG A 123 12.36 -6.38 -16.48
C ARG A 123 11.93 -6.09 -15.04
N PRO A 124 12.57 -5.14 -14.33
CA PRO A 124 12.20 -4.78 -12.95
C PRO A 124 10.75 -4.32 -12.77
N HIS A 125 10.16 -3.69 -13.80
CA HIS A 125 8.79 -3.19 -13.78
C HIS A 125 7.73 -4.27 -14.08
N GLN A 126 8.13 -5.52 -14.31
CA GLN A 126 7.22 -6.66 -14.56
C GLN A 126 6.92 -7.47 -13.30
N ARG A 127 7.43 -7.12 -12.11
CA ARG A 127 7.22 -7.92 -10.88
C ARG A 127 5.82 -7.75 -10.30
N ALA A 128 5.42 -8.64 -9.40
CA ALA A 128 4.24 -8.45 -8.57
C ALA A 128 4.45 -7.32 -7.56
N HIS A 129 3.42 -6.49 -7.37
CA HIS A 129 3.49 -5.26 -6.58
C HIS A 129 2.45 -5.17 -5.46
N SER A 130 1.26 -5.73 -5.69
CA SER A 130 0.16 -5.79 -4.73
C SER A 130 -0.82 -6.88 -5.12
N PHE A 131 -1.71 -7.24 -4.20
CA PHE A 131 -2.79 -8.18 -4.46
C PHE A 131 -3.97 -7.89 -3.54
N PHE A 132 -5.13 -8.43 -3.90
CA PHE A 132 -6.18 -8.70 -2.93
C PHE A 132 -6.73 -10.11 -3.14
N ILE A 133 -7.31 -10.66 -2.09
CA ILE A 133 -8.03 -11.94 -2.11
C ILE A 133 -9.51 -11.67 -1.90
N GLN A 134 -10.31 -12.36 -2.70
CA GLN A 134 -11.76 -12.38 -2.60
C GLN A 134 -12.22 -13.80 -2.94
N ASP A 135 -12.94 -14.41 -1.99
CA ASP A 135 -13.31 -15.83 -2.06
C ASP A 135 -12.06 -16.70 -2.28
N ASP A 136 -12.13 -17.68 -3.18
CA ASP A 136 -11.02 -18.56 -3.53
C ASP A 136 -10.13 -17.99 -4.65
N MET A 137 -10.19 -16.67 -4.89
CA MET A 137 -9.45 -16.03 -5.98
C MET A 137 -8.48 -14.96 -5.43
N ALA A 138 -7.26 -14.95 -5.96
CA ALA A 138 -6.33 -13.85 -5.80
C ALA A 138 -6.21 -13.02 -7.07
N TYR A 139 -6.20 -11.70 -6.92
CA TYR A 139 -6.00 -10.74 -8.00
C TYR A 139 -4.70 -9.99 -7.75
N VAL A 140 -3.71 -10.14 -8.63
CA VAL A 140 -2.35 -9.65 -8.40
C VAL A 140 -1.98 -8.58 -9.42
N ALA A 141 -1.66 -7.37 -8.95
CA ALA A 141 -1.06 -6.32 -9.76
C ALA A 141 0.39 -6.68 -10.08
N HIS A 142 0.66 -6.99 -11.35
CA HIS A 142 1.89 -7.57 -11.84
C HIS A 142 2.73 -6.57 -12.67
N GLY A 143 2.73 -5.31 -12.26
CA GLY A 143 3.51 -4.27 -12.90
C GLY A 143 3.05 -4.03 -14.33
N SER A 144 3.97 -4.00 -15.30
CA SER A 144 3.62 -3.79 -16.70
C SER A 144 2.93 -5.00 -17.36
N LEU A 145 2.90 -6.16 -16.70
CA LEU A 145 2.09 -7.31 -17.16
C LEU A 145 0.60 -7.12 -16.88
N GLY A 146 0.21 -6.08 -16.14
CA GLY A 146 -1.17 -5.77 -15.78
C GLY A 146 -1.61 -6.52 -14.53
N VAL A 147 -2.70 -7.29 -14.61
CA VAL A 147 -3.23 -8.07 -13.48
C VAL A 147 -3.40 -9.52 -13.86
N SER A 148 -3.08 -10.42 -12.93
CA SER A 148 -3.39 -11.84 -12.99
C SER A 148 -4.46 -12.21 -11.97
N GLN A 149 -5.29 -13.18 -12.33
CA GLN A 149 -6.30 -13.82 -11.50
C GLN A 149 -5.88 -15.28 -11.28
N ILE A 150 -5.80 -15.70 -10.02
CA ILE A 150 -5.29 -16.99 -9.60
C ILE A 150 -6.38 -17.70 -8.82
N ASP A 151 -6.68 -18.94 -9.17
CA ASP A 151 -7.52 -19.84 -8.37
C ASP A 151 -6.67 -20.41 -7.23
N LEU A 152 -7.08 -20.17 -5.98
CA LEU A 152 -6.31 -20.57 -4.80
C LEU A 152 -6.49 -22.06 -4.45
N ASN A 153 -7.51 -22.72 -4.99
CA ASN A 153 -7.75 -24.14 -4.83
C ASN A 153 -6.85 -24.97 -5.77
N THR A 154 -6.74 -24.57 -7.04
CA THR A 154 -5.90 -25.28 -8.02
C THR A 154 -4.48 -24.73 -8.11
N GLY A 155 -4.32 -23.45 -7.77
CA GLY A 155 -3.09 -22.68 -7.93
C GLY A 155 -2.83 -22.20 -9.36
N ASP A 156 -3.79 -22.37 -10.26
CA ASP A 156 -3.67 -21.96 -11.66
C ASP A 156 -3.92 -20.47 -11.83
N ILE A 157 -3.18 -19.87 -12.77
CA ILE A 157 -3.51 -18.53 -13.28
C ILE A 157 -4.64 -18.70 -14.29
N VAL A 158 -5.86 -18.37 -13.86
CA VAL A 158 -7.08 -18.51 -14.66
C VAL A 158 -7.16 -17.46 -15.76
N LYS A 159 -6.73 -16.22 -15.44
CA LYS A 159 -6.83 -15.10 -16.37
C LYS A 159 -5.70 -14.09 -16.16
N THR A 160 -5.31 -13.44 -17.24
CA THR A 160 -4.43 -12.27 -17.20
C THR A 160 -5.03 -11.16 -18.07
N SER A 161 -4.76 -9.92 -17.71
CA SER A 161 -5.16 -8.75 -18.49
C SER A 161 -4.10 -7.68 -18.36
N SER A 162 -3.57 -7.22 -19.50
CA SER A 162 -2.54 -6.20 -19.51
C SER A 162 -3.08 -4.83 -19.11
N PHE A 163 -4.40 -4.62 -19.11
CA PHE A 163 -5.05 -3.31 -18.96
C PHE A 163 -4.30 -2.22 -19.71
N GLY A 164 -4.00 -2.41 -20.99
CA GLY A 164 -3.34 -1.39 -21.82
C GLY A 164 -2.04 -0.81 -21.24
N MET A 165 -1.38 -1.49 -20.30
CA MET A 165 -0.15 -1.00 -19.65
C MET A 165 0.99 -0.85 -20.66
N HIS A 166 0.92 -1.58 -21.77
CA HIS A 166 1.71 -1.38 -22.97
C HIS A 166 0.86 -0.66 -24.02
N GLN A 167 1.22 0.59 -24.32
CA GLN A 167 0.51 1.43 -25.27
C GLN A 167 1.11 1.27 -26.68
N SER A 168 0.30 1.54 -27.71
CA SER A 168 0.68 1.39 -29.13
C SER A 168 1.85 2.29 -29.55
N ASN A 169 2.09 3.38 -28.83
CA ASN A 169 3.23 4.30 -29.02
C ASN A 169 4.52 3.82 -28.34
N GLY A 170 4.54 2.62 -27.76
CA GLY A 170 5.70 2.07 -27.02
C GLY A 170 5.84 2.58 -25.59
N HIS A 171 4.92 3.42 -25.10
CA HIS A 171 4.91 3.85 -23.72
C HIS A 171 4.41 2.73 -22.80
N VAL A 172 5.02 2.68 -21.61
CA VAL A 172 4.78 1.63 -20.63
C VAL A 172 4.34 2.25 -19.32
N SER A 173 3.29 1.67 -18.77
CA SER A 173 2.79 1.89 -17.41
C SER A 173 2.91 0.59 -16.63
N LYS A 174 2.77 0.64 -15.31
CA LYS A 174 2.78 -0.53 -14.44
C LYS A 174 1.66 -0.45 -13.41
N ALA A 175 0.95 -1.56 -13.20
CA ALA A 175 0.04 -1.74 -12.08
C ALA A 175 0.85 -1.88 -10.78
N THR A 176 0.74 -0.91 -9.88
CA THR A 176 1.54 -0.83 -8.65
C THR A 176 0.76 -1.16 -7.39
N ASP A 177 -0.56 -1.06 -7.45
CA ASP A 177 -1.46 -1.43 -6.36
C ASP A 177 -2.82 -1.88 -6.91
N ILE A 178 -3.54 -2.71 -6.15
CA ILE A 178 -4.87 -3.20 -6.50
C ILE A 178 -5.71 -3.41 -5.23
N LEU A 179 -7.00 -3.07 -5.29
CA LEU A 179 -7.95 -3.31 -4.19
C LEU A 179 -9.34 -3.66 -4.72
N ALA A 180 -10.10 -4.43 -3.94
CA ALA A 180 -11.52 -4.66 -4.20
C ALA A 180 -12.36 -3.42 -3.86
N LEU A 181 -13.27 -3.04 -4.75
CA LEU A 181 -14.29 -2.02 -4.52
C LEU A 181 -15.59 -2.65 -4.03
N SER A 182 -15.95 -3.80 -4.61
CA SER A 182 -17.08 -4.66 -4.31
C SER A 182 -16.77 -6.08 -4.82
N ASP A 183 -17.67 -7.04 -4.63
CA ASP A 183 -17.51 -8.42 -5.10
C ASP A 183 -17.30 -8.53 -6.63
N ARG A 184 -17.74 -7.52 -7.38
CA ARG A 184 -17.67 -7.51 -8.85
C ARG A 184 -16.63 -6.57 -9.41
N GLU A 185 -16.10 -5.67 -8.59
CA GLU A 185 -15.29 -4.55 -9.08
C GLU A 185 -14.02 -4.39 -8.28
N PHE A 186 -12.93 -4.06 -8.97
CA PHE A 186 -11.68 -3.68 -8.34
C PHE A 186 -11.14 -2.39 -8.96
N LEU A 187 -10.14 -1.84 -8.29
CA LEU A 187 -9.41 -0.66 -8.71
C LEU A 187 -7.92 -1.01 -8.78
N VAL A 188 -7.25 -0.54 -9.82
CA VAL A 188 -5.80 -0.66 -10.02
C VAL A 188 -5.20 0.74 -10.02
N LEU A 189 -4.13 0.92 -9.27
CA LEU A 189 -3.28 2.09 -9.34
C LEU A 189 -2.17 1.87 -10.38
N ALA A 190 -2.05 2.78 -11.34
CA ALA A 190 -1.08 2.69 -12.43
C ALA A 190 -0.05 3.82 -12.40
N GLU A 191 1.22 3.45 -12.46
CA GLU A 191 2.36 4.36 -12.53
C GLU A 191 2.99 4.35 -13.93
N SER A 192 3.43 5.51 -14.39
CA SER A 192 4.13 5.65 -15.68
C SER A 192 5.56 5.12 -15.54
N VAL A 193 5.97 4.17 -16.37
CA VAL A 193 7.36 3.69 -16.45
C VAL A 193 8.15 4.55 -17.45
N THR A 194 7.56 4.85 -18.60
CA THR A 194 8.21 5.66 -19.63
C THR A 194 8.09 7.14 -19.31
N LEU A 195 9.21 7.79 -18.99
CA LEU A 195 9.27 9.23 -18.77
C LEU A 195 9.46 9.96 -20.11
N SER A 196 8.35 10.35 -20.76
CA SER A 196 8.38 11.23 -21.92
C SER A 196 8.17 12.69 -21.53
N ARG A 197 8.93 13.61 -22.14
CA ARG A 197 8.74 15.06 -22.03
C ARG A 197 7.69 15.60 -23.02
N MET A 198 7.29 14.80 -23.99
CA MET A 198 6.33 15.18 -25.03
C MET A 198 5.13 14.22 -25.03
N ALA A 199 3.96 14.76 -25.33
CA ALA A 199 2.77 13.94 -25.55
C ALA A 199 2.93 13.04 -26.79
N PRO A 200 2.23 11.90 -26.86
CA PRO A 200 1.38 11.31 -25.82
C PRO A 200 2.19 10.83 -24.61
N PHE A 201 1.66 10.86 -23.39
CA PHE A 201 2.38 10.33 -22.23
C PHE A 201 1.95 8.90 -21.88
N ALA A 202 2.74 8.21 -21.06
CA ALA A 202 2.27 6.93 -20.51
C ALA A 202 1.11 7.14 -19.53
N PHE A 203 0.19 6.18 -19.44
CA PHE A 203 -0.93 6.26 -18.51
C PHE A 203 -0.45 6.39 -17.06
N ASN A 204 -1.11 7.26 -16.30
CA ASN A 204 -0.81 7.48 -14.90
C ASN A 204 -2.11 7.85 -14.20
N GLY A 205 -2.62 6.98 -13.33
CA GLY A 205 -3.97 7.14 -12.81
C GLY A 205 -4.54 5.89 -12.17
N LEU A 206 -5.86 5.80 -12.18
CA LEU A 206 -6.63 4.66 -11.66
C LEU A 206 -7.35 3.95 -12.81
N VAL A 207 -7.32 2.63 -12.80
CA VAL A 207 -8.07 1.78 -13.75
C VAL A 207 -9.09 0.99 -12.95
N LYS A 208 -10.38 1.15 -13.27
CA LYS A 208 -11.44 0.33 -12.69
C LYS A 208 -11.64 -0.91 -13.56
N GLY A 209 -11.82 -2.08 -12.95
CA GLY A 209 -12.07 -3.32 -13.67
C GLY A 209 -13.10 -4.22 -12.99
N GLN A 210 -13.55 -5.26 -13.71
CA GLN A 210 -14.51 -6.25 -13.20
C GLN A 210 -13.80 -7.56 -12.84
N THR A 211 -14.13 -8.15 -11.71
CA THR A 211 -13.53 -9.41 -11.23
C THR A 211 -13.87 -10.61 -12.11
N THR A 212 -15.06 -10.62 -12.73
CA THR A 212 -15.57 -11.75 -13.52
C THR A 212 -14.81 -11.98 -14.82
N ASP A 213 -14.44 -10.92 -15.52
CA ASP A 213 -13.80 -11.00 -16.83
C ASP A 213 -12.44 -10.29 -16.88
N LEU A 214 -11.96 -9.76 -15.77
CA LEU A 214 -10.69 -9.04 -15.68
C LEU A 214 -10.55 -7.97 -16.79
N GLN A 215 -11.65 -7.31 -17.15
CA GLN A 215 -11.68 -6.22 -18.13
C GLN A 215 -11.68 -4.86 -17.45
N ALA A 216 -11.00 -3.88 -18.07
CA ALA A 216 -11.07 -2.50 -17.64
C ALA A 216 -12.41 -1.92 -18.07
N THR A 217 -13.10 -1.26 -17.14
CA THR A 217 -14.39 -0.60 -17.37
C THR A 217 -14.25 0.91 -17.45
N SER A 218 -13.27 1.49 -16.76
CA SER A 218 -12.98 2.91 -16.84
C SER A 218 -11.54 3.23 -16.50
N TRP A 219 -11.08 4.36 -17.02
CA TRP A 219 -9.72 4.85 -16.89
C TRP A 219 -9.76 6.30 -16.41
N HIS A 220 -9.12 6.57 -15.28
CA HIS A 220 -9.15 7.86 -14.63
C HIS A 220 -7.72 8.40 -14.52
N GLU A 221 -7.32 9.21 -15.50
CA GLU A 221 -5.99 9.83 -15.50
C GLU A 221 -5.83 10.83 -14.36
N TYR A 222 -4.64 10.88 -13.77
CA TYR A 222 -4.27 11.94 -12.85
C TYR A 222 -4.04 13.24 -13.61
N ASN A 223 -4.59 14.34 -13.09
CA ASN A 223 -4.26 15.66 -13.62
C ASN A 223 -2.83 16.02 -13.23
N ARG A 224 -1.88 15.91 -14.16
CA ARG A 224 -0.45 16.14 -13.89
C ARG A 224 -0.13 17.53 -13.38
N ALA A 225 -0.87 18.54 -13.84
CA ALA A 225 -0.64 19.93 -13.45
C ALA A 225 -1.06 20.20 -11.99
N HIS A 226 -2.09 19.52 -11.50
CA HIS A 226 -2.64 19.76 -10.16
C HIS A 226 -2.30 18.67 -9.13
N ALA A 227 -2.16 17.42 -9.57
CA ALA A 227 -1.99 16.24 -8.73
C ALA A 227 -0.56 15.65 -8.82
N GLY A 228 0.27 16.15 -9.74
CA GLY A 228 1.55 15.54 -10.08
C GLY A 228 1.37 14.18 -10.75
N VAL A 229 2.35 13.29 -10.56
CA VAL A 229 2.32 11.92 -11.05
C VAL A 229 2.24 10.95 -9.87
N ILE A 230 1.51 9.86 -10.05
CA ILE A 230 1.59 8.69 -9.18
C ILE A 230 2.98 8.08 -9.32
N ALA A 231 3.69 7.94 -8.21
CA ALA A 231 4.97 7.26 -8.13
C ALA A 231 5.07 6.48 -6.81
N TYR A 232 5.43 5.20 -6.86
CA TYR A 232 5.62 4.35 -5.68
C TYR A 232 4.45 4.38 -4.67
N ALA A 233 3.25 4.71 -5.13
CA ALA A 233 2.14 4.99 -4.24
C ALA A 233 1.46 3.71 -3.75
N ARG A 234 0.80 3.84 -2.61
CA ARG A 234 -0.03 2.81 -1.98
C ARG A 234 -1.42 3.35 -1.74
N PHE A 235 -2.43 2.53 -1.88
CA PHE A 235 -3.81 2.96 -1.63
C PHE A 235 -4.63 1.97 -0.81
N LYS A 236 -5.63 2.51 -0.13
CA LYS A 236 -6.64 1.74 0.61
C LYS A 236 -8.00 2.40 0.43
N LYS A 237 -9.05 1.58 0.47
CA LYS A 237 -10.42 2.06 0.59
C LYS A 237 -10.70 2.35 2.06
N PHE A 238 -11.29 3.51 2.33
CA PHE A 238 -11.76 3.88 3.66
C PHE A 238 -13.10 4.59 3.50
N ASN A 239 -14.18 3.96 4.01
CA ASN A 239 -15.55 4.40 3.78
C ASN A 239 -15.88 4.58 2.28
N ASP A 240 -16.35 5.76 1.90
CA ASP A 240 -16.67 6.18 0.53
C ASP A 240 -15.49 6.83 -0.20
N GLU A 241 -14.27 6.71 0.32
CA GLU A 241 -13.05 7.30 -0.24
C GLU A 241 -11.96 6.27 -0.55
N ILE A 242 -11.13 6.61 -1.54
CA ILE A 242 -9.83 6.01 -1.79
C ILE A 242 -8.78 6.98 -1.24
N LEU A 243 -7.97 6.44 -0.35
CA LEU A 243 -6.84 7.13 0.26
C LEU A 243 -5.57 6.65 -0.44
N ILE A 244 -4.69 7.58 -0.83
CA ILE A 244 -3.46 7.25 -1.58
C ILE A 244 -2.29 7.98 -0.93
N ASN A 245 -1.29 7.22 -0.47
CA ASN A 245 0.00 7.80 -0.10
C ASN A 245 0.88 7.86 -1.36
N ASN A 246 1.04 9.06 -1.94
CA ASN A 246 1.83 9.30 -3.13
C ASN A 246 3.13 10.06 -2.78
N VAL A 247 4.20 9.31 -2.48
CA VAL A 247 5.53 9.85 -2.13
C VAL A 247 5.45 10.99 -1.10
N GLY A 248 4.84 10.74 0.05
CA GLY A 248 4.75 11.76 1.09
C GLY A 248 3.50 12.63 1.03
N THR A 249 2.79 12.64 -0.10
CA THR A 249 1.55 13.42 -0.24
C THR A 249 0.34 12.52 -0.11
N PHE A 250 -0.52 12.78 0.88
CA PHE A 250 -1.72 11.99 1.10
C PHE A 250 -2.89 12.53 0.28
N HIS A 251 -3.36 11.76 -0.69
CA HIS A 251 -4.44 12.10 -1.61
C HIS A 251 -5.74 11.42 -1.16
N ARG A 252 -6.86 12.15 -1.23
CA ARG A 252 -8.21 11.61 -1.01
C ARG A 252 -9.07 11.76 -2.26
N ILE A 253 -9.73 10.67 -2.65
CA ILE A 253 -10.61 10.60 -3.82
C ILE A 253 -11.91 9.92 -3.40
N LYS A 254 -13.04 10.63 -3.50
CA LYS A 254 -14.35 10.02 -3.28
C LYS A 254 -14.70 9.02 -4.38
N LEU A 255 -15.26 7.87 -4.01
CA LEU A 255 -15.68 6.81 -4.93
C LEU A 255 -16.73 7.30 -5.94
N GLU A 256 -17.63 8.18 -5.53
CA GLU A 256 -18.64 8.78 -6.42
C GLU A 256 -18.02 9.52 -7.61
N LYS A 257 -16.79 10.07 -7.45
CA LYS A 257 -16.06 10.72 -8.55
C LYS A 257 -15.53 9.72 -9.57
N LEU A 258 -15.24 8.48 -9.16
CA LEU A 258 -14.82 7.41 -10.07
C LEU A 258 -16.00 6.88 -10.90
N ALA A 259 -17.24 7.10 -10.46
CA ALA A 259 -18.41 6.79 -11.28
C ALA A 259 -18.61 7.80 -12.44
N GLN A 260 -17.97 8.98 -12.37
CA GLN A 260 -18.05 10.03 -13.39
C GLN A 260 -16.86 9.85 -14.34
N SER A 261 -17.08 9.15 -15.46
CA SER A 261 -16.02 8.62 -16.36
C SER A 261 -15.09 9.65 -17.01
N ASP A 262 -15.46 10.93 -17.06
CA ASP A 262 -14.89 11.86 -18.04
C ASP A 262 -13.95 12.93 -17.46
N ARG A 263 -13.52 12.80 -16.19
CA ARG A 263 -12.67 13.81 -15.55
C ARG A 263 -11.40 13.24 -15.00
N SER A 264 -10.28 13.90 -15.33
CA SER A 264 -9.02 13.66 -14.65
C SER A 264 -9.18 13.85 -13.14
N ILE A 265 -8.50 13.02 -12.37
CA ILE A 265 -8.54 13.07 -10.92
C ILE A 265 -7.77 14.29 -10.44
N ILE A 266 -8.45 15.12 -9.66
CA ILE A 266 -7.84 16.18 -8.84
C ILE A 266 -8.06 15.76 -7.37
N PRO A 267 -7.05 15.13 -6.74
CA PRO A 267 -7.16 14.70 -5.35
C PRO A 267 -7.13 15.92 -4.42
N ARG A 268 -7.78 15.79 -3.27
CA ARG A 268 -7.48 16.69 -2.14
C ARG A 268 -6.21 16.18 -1.48
N TYR A 269 -5.24 17.06 -1.26
CA TYR A 269 -4.00 16.72 -0.58
C TYR A 269 -3.92 17.37 0.80
N HIS A 270 -3.29 16.67 1.74
CA HIS A 270 -2.90 17.21 3.03
C HIS A 270 -1.37 17.12 3.13
N SER A 271 -0.70 18.27 3.24
CA SER A 271 0.73 18.32 3.58
C SER A 271 0.88 18.30 5.10
N LEU A 272 1.89 17.60 5.58
CA LEU A 272 2.17 17.49 7.02
C LEU A 272 3.10 18.59 7.54
N ASN A 273 3.51 19.51 6.67
CA ASN A 273 4.61 20.46 6.91
C ASN A 273 4.13 21.90 7.19
N GLU A 274 2.90 22.10 7.63
CA GLU A 274 2.27 23.43 7.60
C GLU A 274 2.71 24.41 8.69
N THR A 275 3.41 23.97 9.76
CA THR A 275 3.63 24.85 10.93
C THR A 275 5.08 25.18 11.28
N ASP A 276 6.07 24.41 10.84
CA ASP A 276 7.48 24.66 11.19
C ASP A 276 8.41 24.43 9.99
N ARG A 277 9.04 25.51 9.49
CA ARG A 277 9.98 25.48 8.36
C ARG A 277 11.26 24.69 8.66
N GLN A 278 11.48 24.27 9.91
CA GLN A 278 12.66 23.50 10.31
C GLN A 278 12.41 21.99 10.40
N VAL A 279 11.17 21.53 10.29
CA VAL A 279 10.80 20.12 10.43
C VAL A 279 10.00 19.66 9.21
N TYR A 280 10.59 18.78 8.41
CA TYR A 280 9.95 18.16 7.25
C TYR A 280 9.54 16.74 7.59
N ARG A 281 8.30 16.37 7.27
CA ARG A 281 7.72 15.04 7.45
C ARG A 281 7.34 14.48 6.09
N ASP A 282 7.99 13.39 5.72
CA ASP A 282 7.70 12.66 4.48
C ASP A 282 7.11 11.29 4.82
N LEU A 283 5.87 11.03 4.37
CA LEU A 283 5.24 9.72 4.55
C LEU A 283 6.01 8.62 3.80
N ILE A 284 6.26 7.52 4.50
CA ILE A 284 7.03 6.39 3.98
C ILE A 284 6.12 5.17 3.83
N GLY A 285 6.08 4.63 2.62
CA GLY A 285 5.59 3.27 2.41
C GLY A 285 4.06 3.10 2.47
N ASP A 286 3.64 1.95 2.98
CA ASP A 286 2.23 1.62 3.18
C ASP A 286 1.67 2.32 4.43
N PHE A 287 0.36 2.37 4.53
CA PHE A 287 -0.36 2.86 5.70
C PHE A 287 -1.45 1.88 6.08
N THR A 288 -1.97 2.01 7.29
CA THR A 288 -3.12 1.21 7.73
C THR A 288 -4.18 2.11 8.36
N VAL A 289 -5.37 1.58 8.53
CA VAL A 289 -6.46 2.26 9.22
C VAL A 289 -6.77 1.48 10.47
N VAL A 290 -6.72 2.16 11.62
CA VAL A 290 -6.96 1.56 12.93
C VAL A 290 -7.88 2.49 13.69
N ASP A 291 -9.01 1.97 14.17
CA ASP A 291 -10.04 2.73 14.90
C ASP A 291 -10.48 4.01 14.17
N GLY A 292 -10.67 3.90 12.86
CA GLY A 292 -11.07 5.02 11.99
C GLY A 292 -10.00 6.09 11.78
N ARG A 293 -8.75 5.85 12.19
CA ARG A 293 -7.62 6.76 11.99
C ARG A 293 -6.61 6.16 11.03
N ILE A 294 -6.07 7.00 10.15
CA ILE A 294 -4.98 6.60 9.26
C ILE A 294 -3.69 6.62 10.07
N VAL A 295 -2.99 5.48 10.11
CA VAL A 295 -1.70 5.34 10.76
C VAL A 295 -0.63 5.05 9.71
N VAL A 296 0.43 5.86 9.72
CA VAL A 296 1.49 5.83 8.70
C VAL A 296 2.83 6.20 9.32
N CYS A 297 3.91 5.61 8.80
CA CYS A 297 5.27 6.00 9.19
C CYS A 297 5.72 7.23 8.41
N ALA A 298 6.40 8.15 9.08
CA ALA A 298 7.00 9.32 8.45
C ALA A 298 8.49 9.41 8.76
N GLN A 299 9.26 9.82 7.75
CA GLN A 299 10.63 10.28 7.92
C GLN A 299 10.55 11.73 8.39
N VAL A 300 11.25 12.04 9.47
CA VAL A 300 11.31 13.39 10.00
C VAL A 300 12.72 13.93 9.83
N VAL A 301 12.84 14.96 9.01
CA VAL A 301 14.07 15.70 8.77
C VAL A 301 14.02 16.98 9.57
N ARG A 302 14.93 17.14 10.52
CA ARG A 302 15.09 18.39 11.27
C ARG A 302 16.36 19.09 10.78
N VAL A 303 16.21 20.31 10.30
CA VAL A 303 17.32 21.13 9.78
C VAL A 303 17.70 22.14 10.84
N ASP A 304 18.92 22.00 11.36
CA ASP A 304 19.52 23.01 12.22
C ASP A 304 19.96 24.21 11.35
N ARG A 305 19.45 25.40 11.68
CA ARG A 305 19.73 26.62 10.90
C ARG A 305 21.19 27.05 11.01
N ASP A 306 21.82 26.84 12.15
CA ASP A 306 23.14 27.41 12.42
C ASP A 306 24.24 26.53 11.82
N SER A 307 24.04 25.21 11.83
CA SER A 307 25.01 24.25 11.31
C SER A 307 24.72 23.74 9.89
N GLN A 308 23.52 24.02 9.34
CA GLN A 308 22.98 23.38 8.13
C GLN A 308 22.95 21.84 8.19
N ASN A 309 23.17 21.26 9.36
CA ASN A 309 23.13 19.82 9.53
C ASN A 309 21.67 19.36 9.58
N SER A 310 21.40 18.25 8.90
CA SER A 310 20.11 17.58 8.95
C SER A 310 20.19 16.37 9.86
N SER A 311 19.25 16.25 10.78
CA SER A 311 19.04 15.02 11.55
C SER A 311 17.80 14.29 11.04
N TYR A 312 17.87 12.97 11.01
CA TYR A 312 16.80 12.11 10.51
C TYR A 312 16.27 11.26 11.65
N SER A 313 14.95 11.20 11.76
CA SER A 313 14.25 10.33 12.70
C SER A 313 12.99 9.78 12.06
N THR A 314 12.28 8.92 12.78
CA THR A 314 11.00 8.36 12.35
C THR A 314 9.92 8.71 13.35
N GLU A 315 8.76 9.09 12.84
CA GLU A 315 7.56 9.33 13.63
C GLU A 315 6.42 8.46 13.09
N THR A 316 5.49 8.12 13.97
CA THR A 316 4.20 7.54 13.56
C THR A 316 3.19 8.66 13.55
N LEU A 317 2.57 8.87 12.40
CA LEU A 317 1.57 9.91 12.23
C LEU A 317 0.17 9.31 12.24
N ARG A 318 -0.76 10.09 12.79
CA ARG A 318 -2.17 9.76 12.94
C ARG A 318 -2.97 10.84 12.25
N LEU A 319 -3.59 10.51 11.14
CA LEU A 319 -4.36 11.48 10.35
C LEU A 319 -5.86 11.24 10.57
N GLN A 320 -6.59 12.35 10.74
CA GLN A 320 -8.06 12.39 10.76
C GLN A 320 -8.58 12.79 9.38
#